data_AF-A0A354FF08-F1
#
_entry.id   AF-A0A354FF08-F1
#
_cell.length_a   1.000
_cell.length_b   1.000
_cell.length_c   1.000
_cell.angle_alpha   90.00
_cell.angle_beta   90.00
_cell.angle_gamma   90.00
#
_symmetry.space_group_name_H-M   'P 1'
#
loop_
_entity.id
_entity.type
_entity.pdbx_description
1 polymer ?
#
loop_
_entity_poly.entity_id
_entity_poly.type
_entity_poly.pdbx_seq_one_letter_code
_entity_poly.pdbx_strand_id
1 'polypeptide(L)'
;MGIDLLCKSAQELGIYLGERERERFLLYLQLIEEWSQKINLVSYHDQDELYELHFLDSLMCALGCDLKNASRVVDLGSGAGLPGIPLKICFPHLDLLMVDSRQKRCLFL
;
A
#
# COMPACT_ATOMS: atom_id res chain seq x y z
N MET A 1 -15.21 -1.28 8.61
CA MET A 1 -14.64 -0.42 9.66
C MET A 1 -13.28 0.13 9.24
N GLY A 2 -12.23 -0.69 9.10
CA GLY A 2 -10.91 -0.21 8.63
C GLY A 2 -10.90 0.40 7.21
N ILE A 3 -11.55 -0.23 6.23
CA ILE A 3 -11.60 0.31 4.85
C ILE A 3 -12.38 1.65 4.76
N ASP A 4 -13.42 1.81 5.57
CA ASP A 4 -14.23 3.03 5.60
C ASP A 4 -13.43 4.21 6.16
N LEU A 5 -12.61 3.95 7.17
CA LEU A 5 -11.69 4.92 7.73
C LEU A 5 -10.61 5.32 6.72
N LEU A 6 -9.98 4.34 6.06
CA LEU A 6 -9.00 4.61 5.01
C LEU A 6 -9.58 5.49 3.90
N CYS A 7 -10.84 5.24 3.48
CA CYS A 7 -11.52 6.07 2.49
C CYS A 7 -11.68 7.51 2.95
N LYS A 8 -12.10 7.73 4.21
CA LYS A 8 -12.26 9.06 4.78
C LYS A 8 -10.93 9.80 4.83
N SER A 9 -9.88 9.18 5.36
CA SER A 9 -8.55 9.79 5.47
C SER A 9 -7.90 10.02 4.09
N ALA A 10 -8.03 9.10 3.15
CA ALA A 10 -7.54 9.28 1.78
C ALA A 10 -8.25 10.46 1.08
N GLN A 11 -9.55 10.66 1.34
CA GLN A 11 -10.30 11.80 0.81
C GLN A 11 -9.77 13.14 1.34
N GLU A 12 -9.31 13.20 2.60
CA GLU A 12 -8.64 14.39 3.16
C GLU A 12 -7.30 14.68 2.44
N LEU A 13 -6.66 13.66 1.86
CA LEU A 13 -5.47 13.78 1.00
C LEU A 13 -5.81 14.10 -0.47
N GLY A 14 -7.10 14.25 -0.81
CA GLY A 14 -7.56 14.46 -2.19
C GLY A 14 -7.45 13.22 -3.08
N ILE A 15 -7.44 12.02 -2.47
CA ILE A 15 -7.42 10.72 -3.13
C ILE A 15 -8.80 10.08 -2.95
N TYR A 16 -9.47 9.75 -4.05
CA TYR A 16 -10.76 9.08 -4.02
C TYR A 16 -10.58 7.57 -4.19
N LEU A 17 -11.03 6.78 -3.21
CA LEU A 17 -11.02 5.33 -3.27
C LEU A 17 -12.39 4.84 -3.76
N GLY A 18 -12.49 4.53 -5.05
CA GLY A 18 -13.68 3.93 -5.65
C GLY A 18 -13.88 2.49 -5.21
N GLU A 19 -14.89 1.83 -5.77
CA GLU A 19 -15.15 0.41 -5.50
C GLU A 19 -13.94 -0.47 -5.84
N ARG A 20 -13.33 -0.23 -7.01
CA ARG A 20 -12.17 -1.00 -7.48
C ARG A 20 -10.95 -0.84 -6.58
N GLU A 21 -10.66 0.37 -6.10
CA GLU A 21 -9.53 0.62 -5.21
C GLU A 21 -9.75 -0.06 -3.86
N ARG A 22 -10.98 0.04 -3.32
CA ARG A 22 -11.37 -0.63 -2.07
C ARG A 22 -11.22 -2.15 -2.16
N GLU A 23 -11.70 -2.76 -3.24
CA GLU A 23 -11.52 -4.21 -3.49
C GLU A 23 -10.04 -4.60 -3.54
N ARG A 24 -9.20 -3.78 -4.20
CA ARG A 24 -7.75 -4.03 -4.26
C ARG A 24 -7.08 -3.94 -2.90
N PHE A 25 -7.46 -2.97 -2.07
CA PHE A 25 -6.95 -2.88 -0.70
C PHE A 25 -7.37 -4.08 0.15
N LEU A 26 -8.60 -4.57 -0.02
CA LEU A 26 -9.08 -5.77 0.67
C LEU A 26 -8.32 -7.02 0.23
N LEU A 27 -8.11 -7.21 -1.08
CA LEU A 27 -7.30 -8.32 -1.60
C LEU A 27 -5.84 -8.23 -1.14
N TYR A 28 -5.27 -7.03 -1.14
CA TYR A 28 -3.91 -6.80 -0.66
C TYR A 28 -3.77 -7.11 0.83
N LEU A 29 -4.74 -6.72 1.65
CA LEU A 29 -4.79 -7.08 3.06
C LEU A 29 -4.78 -8.62 3.22
N GLN A 30 -5.67 -9.33 2.54
CA GLN A 30 -5.73 -10.79 2.60
C GLN A 30 -4.39 -11.44 2.22
N LEU A 31 -3.71 -10.89 1.20
CA LEU A 31 -2.40 -11.38 0.77
C LEU A 31 -1.33 -11.13 1.84
N ILE A 32 -1.31 -9.95 2.49
CA ILE A 32 -0.40 -9.66 3.61
C ILE A 32 -0.62 -10.66 4.74
N GLU A 33 -1.88 -10.94 5.12
CA GLU A 33 -2.20 -11.88 6.20
C GLU A 33 -1.70 -13.29 5.87
N GLU A 34 -1.98 -13.78 4.66
CA GLU A 34 -1.55 -15.11 4.21
C GLU A 34 -0.02 -15.24 4.21
N TRP A 35 0.69 -14.23 3.70
CA TRP A 35 2.14 -14.28 3.62
C TRP A 35 2.82 -14.00 4.95
N SER A 36 2.22 -13.20 5.83
CA SER A 36 2.75 -12.94 7.17
C SER A 36 2.83 -14.23 7.99
N GLN A 37 1.88 -15.15 7.82
CA GLN A 37 1.92 -16.49 8.42
C GLN A 37 3.09 -17.36 7.90
N LYS A 38 3.55 -17.13 6.66
CA LYS A 38 4.59 -17.94 6.01
C LYS A 38 6.01 -17.40 6.26
N ILE A 39 6.18 -16.09 6.26
CA ILE A 39 7.50 -15.45 6.21
C ILE A 39 7.71 -14.27 7.18
N ASN A 40 6.76 -13.99 8.08
CA ASN A 40 6.78 -12.84 8.98
C ASN A 40 7.00 -11.52 8.21
N LEU A 41 6.06 -11.22 7.33
CA LEU A 41 6.15 -10.16 6.33
C LEU A 41 5.95 -8.77 6.94
N VAL A 42 4.91 -8.60 7.75
CA VAL A 42 4.60 -7.39 8.53
C VAL A 42 4.26 -7.80 9.95
N SER A 43 4.69 -7.01 10.92
CA SER A 43 4.27 -7.14 12.31
C SER A 43 3.20 -6.10 12.59
N TYR A 44 2.03 -6.54 13.05
CA TYR A 44 0.90 -5.69 13.43
C TYR A 44 0.11 -6.39 14.55
N HIS A 45 -0.58 -5.61 15.37
CA HIS A 45 -1.42 -6.09 16.47
C HIS A 45 -2.85 -6.41 16.03
N ASP A 46 -3.42 -5.59 15.14
CA ASP A 46 -4.75 -5.81 14.57
C ASP A 46 -4.87 -5.26 13.13
N GLN A 47 -5.99 -5.59 12.47
CA GLN A 47 -6.24 -5.14 11.10
C GLN A 47 -6.39 -3.62 10.99
N ASP A 48 -6.90 -2.95 12.03
CA ASP A 48 -7.10 -1.50 12.00
C ASP A 48 -5.74 -0.77 11.98
N GLU A 49 -4.73 -1.31 12.67
CA GLU A 49 -3.34 -0.85 12.60
C GLU A 49 -2.75 -0.94 11.18
N LEU A 50 -3.09 -1.99 10.41
CA LEU A 50 -2.67 -2.10 9.00
C LEU A 50 -3.30 -1.00 8.12
N TYR A 51 -4.57 -0.66 8.33
CA TYR A 51 -5.21 0.42 7.58
C TYR A 51 -4.66 1.79 7.95
N GLU A 52 -4.54 2.08 9.25
CA GLU A 52 -4.13 3.40 9.74
C GLU A 52 -2.63 3.66 9.64
N LEU A 53 -1.78 2.72 10.08
CA LEU A 53 -0.34 2.96 10.17
C LEU A 53 0.43 2.58 8.90
N HIS A 54 -0.12 1.69 8.07
CA HIS A 54 0.59 1.22 6.88
C HIS A 54 -0.01 1.75 5.58
N PHE A 55 -1.31 1.60 5.36
CA PHE A 55 -1.92 2.05 4.10
C PHE A 55 -2.02 3.56 4.03
N LEU A 56 -2.57 4.22 5.06
CA LEU A 56 -2.67 5.68 5.06
C LEU A 56 -1.29 6.35 5.02
N ASP A 57 -0.33 5.87 5.82
CA ASP A 57 1.05 6.37 5.82
C ASP A 57 1.68 6.29 4.41
N SER A 58 1.45 5.17 3.70
CA SER A 58 1.89 5.03 2.31
C SER A 58 1.26 6.06 1.37
N LEU A 59 0.00 6.42 1.56
CA LEU A 59 -0.68 7.44 0.75
C LEU A 59 -0.20 8.85 1.06
N MET A 60 0.34 9.10 2.25
CA MET A 60 0.92 10.41 2.61
C MET A 60 2.12 10.79 1.74
N CYS A 61 2.76 9.83 1.04
CA CYS A 61 3.75 10.16 0.00
C CYS A 61 3.20 11.11 -1.08
N ALA A 62 1.89 11.09 -1.35
CA ALA A 62 1.23 12.00 -2.28
C ALA A 62 1.19 13.46 -1.80
N LEU A 63 1.45 13.73 -0.51
CA LEU A 63 1.56 15.10 0.02
C LEU A 63 2.90 15.74 -0.30
N GLY A 64 3.97 14.94 -0.35
CA GLY A 64 5.34 15.43 -0.61
C GLY A 64 5.74 15.40 -2.08
N CYS A 65 5.03 14.64 -2.91
CA CYS A 65 5.37 14.39 -4.30
C CYS A 65 4.14 14.48 -5.21
N ASP A 66 4.28 15.08 -6.39
CA ASP A 66 3.22 15.10 -7.40
C ASP A 66 3.10 13.75 -8.12
N LEU A 67 2.46 12.78 -7.45
CA LEU A 67 2.24 11.45 -7.97
C LEU A 67 1.22 11.40 -9.12
N LYS A 68 0.41 12.46 -9.30
CA LYS A 68 -0.54 12.56 -10.41
C LYS A 68 0.20 12.74 -11.75
N ASN A 69 1.29 13.52 -11.75
CA ASN A 69 2.09 13.77 -12.94
C ASN A 69 3.38 12.95 -13.00
N ALA A 70 3.75 12.25 -11.92
CA ALA A 70 4.88 11.32 -11.93
C ALA A 70 4.65 10.17 -12.91
N SER A 71 5.69 9.80 -13.65
CA SER A 71 5.64 8.67 -14.60
C SER A 71 6.23 7.39 -14.01
N ARG A 72 7.35 7.51 -13.28
CA ARG A 72 8.09 6.37 -12.73
C ARG A 72 8.40 6.59 -11.26
N VAL A 73 8.21 5.54 -10.47
CA VAL A 73 8.49 5.52 -9.02
C VAL A 73 9.35 4.30 -8.73
N VAL A 74 10.37 4.48 -7.89
CA VAL A 74 11.17 3.38 -7.36
C VAL A 74 10.96 3.33 -5.85
N ASP A 75 10.51 2.19 -5.37
CA ASP A 75 10.38 1.86 -3.96
C ASP A 75 11.59 0.99 -3.58
N LEU A 76 12.46 1.53 -2.71
CA LEU A 76 13.68 0.87 -2.24
C LEU A 76 13.49 0.33 -0.83
N GLY A 77 13.60 -0.98 -0.68
CA GLY A 77 13.31 -1.66 0.59
C GLY A 77 11.82 -1.93 0.77
N SER A 78 11.12 -2.30 -0.31
CA SER A 78 9.65 -2.32 -0.37
C SER A 78 9.00 -3.27 0.61
N GLY A 79 9.72 -4.25 1.18
CA GLY A 79 9.22 -5.00 2.31
C GLY A 79 7.98 -5.82 1.95
N ALA A 80 6.84 -5.41 2.51
CA ALA A 80 5.52 -5.94 2.21
C ALA A 80 4.83 -5.21 1.04
N GLY A 81 5.58 -4.51 0.20
CA GLY A 81 5.09 -3.65 -0.86
C GLY A 81 4.64 -2.27 -0.38
N LEU A 82 5.19 -1.77 0.73
CA LEU A 82 4.87 -0.46 1.28
C LEU A 82 6.05 0.49 1.04
N PRO A 83 5.82 1.71 0.52
CA PRO A 83 4.53 2.30 0.13
C PRO A 83 4.05 1.94 -1.29
N GLY A 84 4.82 1.19 -2.08
CA GLY A 84 4.60 1.00 -3.51
C GLY A 84 3.22 0.50 -3.92
N ILE A 85 2.71 -0.58 -3.31
CA ILE A 85 1.42 -1.19 -3.67
C ILE A 85 0.25 -0.24 -3.39
N PRO A 86 0.09 0.37 -2.19
CA PRO A 86 -0.93 1.40 -1.96
C PRO A 86 -0.89 2.54 -2.98
N LEU A 87 0.31 3.00 -3.34
CA LEU A 87 0.47 4.04 -4.37
C LEU A 87 0.03 3.55 -5.75
N LYS A 88 0.40 2.33 -6.15
CA LYS A 88 0.00 1.75 -7.44
C LYS A 88 -1.51 1.50 -7.53
N ILE A 89 -2.17 1.21 -6.40
CA ILE A 89 -3.63 1.09 -6.34
C ILE A 89 -4.28 2.45 -6.66
N CYS A 90 -3.81 3.54 -6.03
CA CYS A 90 -4.40 4.87 -6.17
C CYS A 90 -3.95 5.62 -7.43
N PHE A 91 -2.76 5.31 -7.94
CA PHE A 91 -2.12 5.93 -9.09
C PHE A 91 -1.71 4.85 -10.09
N PRO A 92 -2.69 4.22 -10.77
CA PRO A 92 -2.44 3.05 -11.62
C PRO A 92 -1.53 3.34 -12.82
N HIS A 93 -1.34 4.61 -13.19
CA HIS A 93 -0.46 5.03 -14.28
C HIS A 93 1.03 4.95 -13.93
N LEU A 94 1.41 4.89 -12.64
CA LEU A 94 2.82 4.88 -12.24
C LEU A 94 3.55 3.63 -12.75
N ASP A 95 4.65 3.80 -13.47
CA ASP A 95 5.63 2.74 -13.70
C ASP A 95 6.40 2.51 -12.39
N LEU A 96 5.95 1.53 -11.61
CA LEU A 96 6.48 1.26 -10.27
C LEU A 96 7.49 0.11 -10.32
N LEU A 97 8.71 0.39 -9.86
CA LEU A 97 9.74 -0.61 -9.59
C LEU A 97 9.89 -0.79 -8.08
N MET A 98 9.68 -2.01 -7.58
CA MET A 98 9.88 -2.36 -6.17
C MET A 98 11.16 -3.19 -6.03
N VAL A 99 12.00 -2.81 -5.06
CA VAL A 99 13.30 -3.44 -4.83
C VAL A 99 13.40 -3.86 -3.37
N ASP A 100 13.73 -5.12 -3.10
CA ASP A 100 14.07 -5.61 -1.76
C ASP A 100 15.31 -6.51 -1.84
N SER A 101 16.12 -6.52 -0.78
CA SER A 101 17.34 -7.32 -0.71
C SER A 101 17.07 -8.76 -0.24
N ARG A 102 15.89 -9.04 0.31
CA ARG A 102 15.50 -10.34 0.87
C ARG A 102 14.63 -11.09 -0.12
N GLN A 103 15.15 -12.21 -0.63
CA GLN A 103 14.46 -13.05 -1.63
C GLN A 103 13.02 -13.42 -1.26
N LYS A 104 12.74 -13.75 0.01
CA LYS A 104 11.37 -14.07 0.46
C LYS A 104 10.38 -12.92 0.26
N ARG A 105 10.84 -11.68 0.38
CA ARG A 105 10.02 -10.49 0.15
C ARG A 105 9.84 -10.24 -1.35
N CYS A 106 10.87 -10.45 -2.14
CA CYS A 106 10.76 -10.42 -3.60
C CYS A 106 9.82 -11.50 -4.18
N LEU A 107 9.56 -12.60 -3.44
CA LEU A 107 8.56 -13.60 -3.85
C LEU A 107 7.11 -13.18 -3.54
N PHE A 108 6.93 -12.27 -2.58
CA PHE A 108 5.64 -11.69 -2.25
C PHE A 108 5.26 -10.59 -3.25
N LEU A 109 6.24 -9.76 -3.63
CA LEU A 109 6.11 -8.63 -4.57
C LEU A 109 5.88 -9.11 -6.00
#